data_AF-A0A7X5N277-F1
#
_entry.id   AF-A0A7X5N277-F1
#
_cell.length_a   1.000
_cell.length_b   1.000
_cell.length_c   1.000
_cell.angle_alpha   90.00
_cell.angle_beta   90.00
_cell.angle_gamma   90.00
#
_symmetry.space_group_name_H-M   'P 1'
#
loop_
_entity.id
_entity.type
_entity.pdbx_description
1 polymer ?
#
loop_
_entity_poly.entity_id
_entity_poly.type
_entity_poly.pdbx_seq_one_letter_code
_entity_poly.pdbx_strand_id
1 'polypeptide(L)'
;RLRSLSQWRLHDPRLTQVDGRVQAADAADISLDSVGDLVAQSEIDVRSLRRDLHELLGQRPRLTIGDALQQRPAAQGLGSVIGYLSLGTRHGVVIDGQMETVQWEGGDGALRRARIPLVWFTREKRNELD
;
A
#
# COMPACT_ATOMS: atom_id res chain seq x y z
N ARG A 1 -16.93 -4.07 20.67
CA ARG A 1 -15.76 -3.30 21.17
C ARG A 1 -14.52 -3.87 20.49
N LEU A 2 -14.08 -3.25 19.40
CA LEU A 2 -12.91 -3.72 18.63
C LEU A 2 -11.64 -3.22 19.32
N ARG A 3 -10.75 -4.14 19.69
CA ARG A 3 -9.49 -3.84 20.35
C ARG A 3 -8.48 -3.35 19.31
N SER A 4 -7.75 -2.32 19.71
CA SER A 4 -6.69 -1.63 18.99
C SER A 4 -5.54 -2.58 18.63
N LEU A 5 -5.16 -2.64 17.35
CA LEU A 5 -3.93 -3.30 16.86
C LEU A 5 -2.71 -2.35 16.91
N SER A 6 -2.72 -1.36 17.81
CA SER A 6 -1.58 -0.49 18.07
C SER A 6 -0.48 -1.25 18.78
N GLN A 7 0.31 -2.08 18.06
CA GLN A 7 1.62 -2.52 18.56
C GLN A 7 2.52 -3.29 17.58
N TRP A 8 2.18 -3.41 16.29
CA TRP A 8 3.02 -4.22 15.39
C TRP A 8 4.22 -3.42 14.88
N ARG A 9 5.26 -3.52 15.71
CA ARG A 9 6.67 -3.35 15.42
C ARG A 9 6.98 -4.07 14.11
N LEU A 10 7.10 -3.27 13.05
CA LEU A 10 7.61 -3.71 11.75
C LEU A 10 9.03 -4.24 11.98
N HIS A 11 9.19 -5.56 11.95
CA HIS A 11 10.45 -6.23 12.21
C HIS A 11 11.15 -6.44 10.87
N ASP A 12 12.32 -5.84 10.71
CA ASP A 12 13.17 -5.94 9.52
C ASP A 12 14.43 -6.76 9.87
N PRO A 13 14.79 -7.85 9.16
CA PRO A 13 15.85 -8.74 9.62
C PRO A 13 17.27 -8.27 9.31
N ARG A 14 17.52 -7.07 8.76
CA ARG A 14 18.91 -6.58 8.62
C ARG A 14 19.04 -5.09 8.94
N LEU A 15 19.32 -4.83 10.24
CA LEU A 15 19.98 -3.62 10.76
C LEU A 15 19.29 -2.29 10.41
N THR A 16 18.23 -1.91 11.15
CA THR A 16 18.03 -0.55 11.67
C THR A 16 17.03 -0.60 12.82
N GLN A 17 17.49 -0.33 14.06
CA GLN A 17 16.59 -0.07 15.19
C GLN A 17 15.93 1.29 14.98
N VAL A 18 14.63 1.32 14.67
CA VAL A 18 13.83 2.54 14.82
C VAL A 18 12.92 2.35 16.01
N ASP A 19 13.25 3.05 17.09
CA ASP A 19 12.55 3.01 18.36
C ASP A 19 11.10 3.50 18.19
N GLY A 20 10.18 2.83 18.90
CA GLY A 20 8.72 2.97 18.78
C GLY A 20 8.16 4.30 19.32
N ARG A 21 8.68 5.42 18.84
CA ARG A 21 8.04 6.73 18.90
C ARG A 21 7.86 7.19 17.47
N VAL A 22 6.62 7.17 16.98
CA VAL A 22 6.25 7.93 15.78
C VAL A 22 6.30 9.41 16.15
N GLN A 23 7.52 9.91 16.31
CA GLN A 23 7.85 11.31 16.11
C GLN A 23 7.61 11.59 14.63
N ALA A 24 7.18 12.79 14.28
CA ALA A 24 7.01 13.25 12.90
C ALA A 24 8.35 13.30 12.14
N ALA A 25 8.97 12.13 11.97
CA ALA A 25 10.22 11.85 11.30
C ALA A 25 9.88 11.07 10.02
N ASP A 26 10.71 11.24 8.99
CA ASP A 26 10.65 10.68 7.63
C ASP A 26 9.64 9.56 7.35
N ALA A 27 8.96 9.68 6.20
CA ALA A 27 8.04 8.66 5.70
C ALA A 27 8.73 7.28 5.69
N ALA A 28 8.09 6.28 6.30
CA ALA A 28 8.66 4.93 6.37
C ALA A 28 8.85 4.34 4.97
N ASP A 29 9.93 3.61 4.72
CA ASP A 29 10.15 2.93 3.45
C ASP A 29 9.52 1.51 3.49
N ILE A 30 8.77 1.13 2.46
CA ILE A 30 8.22 -0.23 2.29
C ILE A 30 8.77 -0.82 1.00
N SER A 31 9.50 -1.92 1.08
CA SER A 31 10.07 -2.63 -0.07
C SER A 31 9.15 -3.72 -0.61
N LEU A 32 9.34 -4.16 -1.87
CA LEU A 32 8.54 -5.26 -2.46
C LEU A 32 8.85 -6.62 -1.84
N ASP A 33 10.10 -6.85 -1.41
CA ASP A 33 10.53 -8.07 -0.72
C ASP A 33 9.78 -8.28 0.60
N SER A 34 9.40 -7.21 1.30
CA SER A 34 8.64 -7.29 2.55
C SER A 34 7.13 -7.47 2.36
N VAL A 35 6.60 -7.27 1.14
CA VAL A 35 5.14 -7.28 0.89
C VAL A 35 4.52 -8.64 1.21
N GLY A 36 5.18 -9.74 0.83
CA GLY A 36 4.65 -11.09 1.05
C GLY A 36 4.38 -11.38 2.52
N ASP A 37 5.36 -11.07 3.38
CA ASP A 37 5.25 -11.25 4.82
C ASP A 37 4.18 -10.32 5.43
N LEU A 38 4.09 -9.08 4.95
CA LEU A 38 3.10 -8.10 5.43
C LEU A 38 1.66 -8.48 5.05
N VAL A 39 1.46 -9.03 3.86
CA VAL A 39 0.16 -9.58 3.44
C VAL A 39 -0.21 -10.77 4.33
N ALA A 40 0.70 -11.70 4.58
CA ALA A 40 0.42 -12.90 5.38
C ALA A 40 0.04 -12.59 6.83
N GLN A 41 0.57 -11.49 7.38
CA GLN A 41 0.33 -11.04 8.75
C GLN A 41 -0.90 -10.12 8.88
N SER A 42 -1.56 -9.78 7.78
CA SER A 42 -2.62 -8.76 7.75
C SER A 42 -3.91 -9.31 7.12
N GLU A 43 -5.06 -8.95 7.69
CA GLU A 43 -6.36 -9.20 7.04
C GLU A 43 -6.59 -8.17 5.92
N ILE A 44 -6.00 -8.41 4.75
CA ILE A 44 -6.14 -7.54 3.58
C ILE A 44 -7.27 -8.06 2.69
N ASP A 45 -8.29 -7.22 2.44
CA ASP A 45 -9.33 -7.50 1.45
C ASP A 45 -8.83 -7.21 0.02
N VAL A 46 -8.02 -8.12 -0.51
CA VAL A 46 -7.46 -8.03 -1.87
C VAL A 46 -8.56 -8.01 -2.94
N ARG A 47 -9.73 -8.61 -2.68
CA ARG A 47 -10.84 -8.64 -3.65
C ARG A 47 -11.40 -7.25 -3.87
N SER A 48 -11.63 -6.50 -2.78
CA SER A 48 -12.08 -5.11 -2.89
C SER A 48 -11.06 -4.21 -3.57
N LEU A 49 -9.76 -4.35 -3.26
CA LEU A 49 -8.69 -3.59 -3.91
C LEU A 49 -8.59 -3.85 -5.42
N ARG A 50 -8.76 -5.11 -5.82
CA ARG A 50 -8.80 -5.50 -7.24
C ARG A 50 -9.97 -4.83 -7.97
N ARG A 51 -11.17 -4.86 -7.38
CA ARG A 51 -12.36 -4.17 -7.92
C ARG A 51 -12.13 -2.67 -8.05
N ASP A 52 -11.53 -2.04 -7.04
CA ASP A 52 -11.18 -0.61 -7.09
C ASP A 52 -10.27 -0.28 -8.28
N LEU A 53 -9.17 -1.03 -8.47
CA LEU A 53 -8.30 -0.84 -9.63
C LEU A 53 -9.05 -1.05 -10.94
N HIS A 54 -9.87 -2.09 -11.04
CA HIS A 54 -10.66 -2.36 -12.23
C HIS A 54 -11.60 -1.20 -12.56
N GLU A 55 -12.32 -0.64 -11.59
CA GLU A 55 -13.19 0.52 -11.79
C GLU A 55 -12.40 1.77 -12.20
N LEU A 56 -11.30 2.07 -11.51
CA LEU A 56 -10.48 3.26 -11.76
C LEU A 56 -9.83 3.20 -13.16
N LEU A 57 -9.32 2.04 -13.58
CA LEU A 57 -8.76 1.83 -14.91
C LEU A 57 -9.82 1.84 -16.03
N GLY A 58 -11.10 1.64 -15.69
CA GLY A 58 -12.21 1.88 -16.61
C GLY A 58 -12.33 3.35 -17.00
N GLN A 59 -11.92 4.26 -16.11
CA GLN A 59 -12.07 5.70 -16.28
C GLN A 59 -10.80 6.38 -16.82
N ARG A 60 -9.61 5.85 -16.49
CA ARG A 60 -8.32 6.40 -16.95
C ARG A 60 -7.38 5.34 -17.54
N PRO A 61 -6.46 5.69 -18.44
CA PRO A 61 -5.60 4.72 -19.11
C PRO A 61 -4.53 4.09 -18.19
N ARG A 62 -4.10 4.81 -17.14
CA ARG A 62 -3.11 4.34 -16.17
C ARG A 62 -3.22 5.10 -14.85
N LEU A 63 -2.70 4.53 -13.76
CA LEU A 63 -2.64 5.13 -12.43
C LEU A 63 -1.54 4.52 -11.55
N THR A 64 -1.05 5.27 -10.57
CA THR A 64 -0.14 4.77 -9.52
C THR A 64 -0.88 4.29 -8.27
N ILE A 65 -0.17 3.73 -7.31
CA ILE A 65 -0.76 3.35 -6.02
C ILE A 65 -1.25 4.60 -5.27
N GLY A 66 -0.47 5.68 -5.28
CA GLY A 66 -0.88 6.97 -4.72
C GLY A 66 -2.16 7.51 -5.35
N ASP A 67 -2.29 7.43 -6.68
CA ASP A 67 -3.50 7.82 -7.40
C ASP A 67 -4.73 7.00 -6.98
N ALA A 68 -4.57 5.70 -6.73
CA ALA A 68 -5.64 4.83 -6.27
C ALA A 68 -6.10 5.22 -4.86
N LEU A 69 -5.14 5.42 -3.94
CA LEU A 69 -5.40 5.79 -2.54
C LEU A 69 -6.10 7.15 -2.42
N GLN A 70 -5.71 8.14 -3.24
CA GLN A 70 -6.38 9.44 -3.26
C GLN A 70 -7.85 9.35 -3.69
N GLN A 71 -8.18 8.38 -4.55
CA GLN A 71 -9.50 8.25 -5.18
C GLN A 71 -10.40 7.23 -4.49
N ARG A 72 -9.85 6.45 -3.56
CA ARG A 72 -10.55 5.51 -2.68
C ARG A 72 -10.17 5.72 -1.20
N PRO A 73 -10.34 6.93 -0.64
CA PRO A 73 -9.80 7.27 0.69
C PRO A 73 -10.61 6.71 1.88
N ALA A 74 -11.89 6.39 1.70
CA ALA A 74 -12.86 6.25 2.79
C ALA A 74 -12.66 5.05 3.77
N ALA A 75 -11.63 4.22 3.57
CA ALA A 75 -11.39 3.04 4.41
C ALA A 75 -9.92 2.60 4.50
N GLN A 76 -8.98 3.36 3.92
CA GLN A 76 -7.70 2.77 3.54
C GLN A 76 -6.61 3.10 4.55
N GLY A 77 -6.25 2.07 5.33
CA GLY A 77 -5.08 2.03 6.20
C GLY A 77 -3.86 1.43 5.49
N LEU A 78 -2.84 1.05 6.25
CA LEU A 78 -1.62 0.42 5.73
C LEU A 78 -1.91 -0.83 4.89
N GLY A 79 -2.92 -1.62 5.27
CA GLY A 79 -3.28 -2.85 4.56
C GLY A 79 -3.63 -2.63 3.08
N SER A 80 -4.17 -1.47 2.72
CA SER A 80 -4.44 -1.15 1.32
C SER A 80 -3.19 -0.80 0.53
N VAL A 81 -2.22 -0.09 1.15
CA VAL A 81 -0.91 0.17 0.54
C VAL A 81 -0.21 -1.16 0.23
N ILE A 82 -0.17 -2.06 1.20
CA ILE A 82 0.41 -3.40 1.06
C ILE A 82 -0.34 -4.24 0.03
N GLY A 83 -1.67 -4.18 0.04
CA GLY A 83 -2.50 -4.91 -0.92
C GLY A 83 -2.31 -4.43 -2.36
N TYR A 84 -2.21 -3.12 -2.59
CA TYR A 84 -1.88 -2.59 -3.92
C TYR A 84 -0.45 -2.91 -4.34
N LEU A 85 0.54 -2.88 -3.44
CA LEU A 85 1.88 -3.34 -3.76
C LEU A 85 1.88 -4.82 -4.18
N SER A 86 1.14 -5.66 -3.45
CA SER A 86 0.97 -7.08 -3.77
C SER A 86 0.36 -7.27 -5.17
N LEU A 87 -0.72 -6.55 -5.48
CA LEU A 87 -1.31 -6.55 -6.82
C LEU A 87 -0.32 -6.03 -7.87
N GLY A 88 0.47 -5.02 -7.51
CA GLY A 88 1.52 -4.41 -8.33
C GLY A 88 2.59 -5.39 -8.78
N THR A 89 3.01 -6.30 -7.91
CA THR A 89 3.99 -7.35 -8.25
C THR A 89 3.51 -8.30 -9.35
N ARG A 90 2.19 -8.44 -9.54
CA ARG A 90 1.60 -9.40 -10.47
C ARG A 90 0.99 -8.74 -11.71
N HIS A 91 0.29 -7.63 -11.50
CA HIS A 91 -0.55 -6.98 -12.50
C HIS A 91 -0.06 -5.57 -12.86
N GLY A 92 0.94 -5.06 -12.15
CA GLY A 92 1.53 -3.74 -12.39
C GLY A 92 2.77 -3.76 -13.29
N VAL A 93 3.38 -2.59 -13.41
CA VAL A 93 4.73 -2.37 -13.92
C VAL A 93 5.49 -1.59 -12.86
N VAL A 94 6.44 -2.25 -12.21
CA VAL A 94 7.34 -1.61 -11.23
C VAL A 94 8.38 -0.80 -12.00
N ILE A 95 8.56 0.46 -11.63
CA ILE A 95 9.56 1.33 -12.25
C ILE A 95 10.83 1.30 -11.39
N ASP A 96 11.88 0.68 -11.94
CA ASP A 96 13.12 0.45 -11.22
C ASP A 96 13.76 1.76 -10.73
N GLY A 97 14.26 1.74 -9.49
CA GLY A 97 14.86 2.88 -8.81
C GLY A 97 13.92 4.07 -8.52
N GLN A 98 12.64 4.00 -8.89
CA GLN A 98 11.68 5.08 -8.64
C GLN A 98 10.76 4.76 -7.47
N MET A 99 10.52 5.79 -6.64
CA MET A 99 9.69 5.70 -5.44
C MET A 99 8.58 6.75 -5.51
N GLU A 100 7.42 6.45 -4.94
CA GLU A 100 6.35 7.40 -4.68
C GLU A 100 6.07 7.51 -3.18
N THR A 101 5.62 8.68 -2.72
CA THR A 101 5.16 8.84 -1.33
C THR A 101 3.65 8.76 -1.29
N VAL A 102 3.14 7.81 -0.50
CA VAL A 102 1.70 7.62 -0.29
C VAL A 102 1.31 8.02 1.12
N GLN A 103 0.03 8.35 1.30
CA GLN A 103 -0.52 8.78 2.57
C GLN A 103 -1.81 8.02 2.83
N TRP A 104 -2.06 7.69 4.09
CA TRP A 104 -3.26 6.99 4.51
C TRP A 104 -3.64 7.38 5.92
N GLU A 105 -4.92 7.23 6.26
CA GLU A 105 -5.38 7.42 7.64
C GLU A 105 -5.28 6.09 8.38
N GLY A 106 -4.60 6.06 9.53
CA GLY A 106 -4.61 4.87 10.37
C GLY A 106 -5.96 4.68 11.05
N GLY A 107 -6.22 3.49 11.60
CA GLY A 107 -7.47 3.23 12.34
C GLY A 107 -7.65 4.07 13.62
N ASP A 108 -6.65 4.86 14.01
CA ASP A 108 -6.67 5.85 15.08
C ASP A 108 -6.93 7.28 14.58
N GLY A 109 -7.23 7.46 13.29
CA GLY A 109 -7.46 8.77 12.66
C GLY A 109 -6.18 9.55 12.36
N ALA A 110 -5.00 9.02 12.69
CA ALA A 110 -3.75 9.72 12.42
C ALA A 110 -3.28 9.50 10.98
N LEU A 111 -3.01 10.60 10.28
CA LEU A 111 -2.44 10.57 8.94
C LEU A 111 -1.01 10.03 9.00
N ARG A 112 -0.74 9.00 8.20
CA ARG A 112 0.57 8.35 8.06
C ARG A 112 1.07 8.46 6.62
N ARG A 113 2.39 8.31 6.46
CA ARG A 113 3.06 8.40 5.16
C ARG A 113 4.11 7.31 5.04
N ALA A 114 4.29 6.79 3.83
CA ALA A 114 5.37 5.89 3.48
C ALA A 114 5.89 6.19 2.08
N ARG A 115 7.16 5.88 1.83
CA ARG A 115 7.72 5.78 0.49
C ARG A 115 7.64 4.32 0.05
N ILE A 116 7.16 4.12 -1.16
CA ILE A 116 6.99 2.81 -1.77
C ILE A 116 7.57 2.83 -3.18
N PRO A 117 7.96 1.69 -3.75
CA PRO A 117 8.31 1.60 -5.17
C PRO A 117 7.19 2.13 -6.05
N LEU A 118 7.55 2.87 -7.08
CA LEU A 118 6.58 3.37 -8.04
C LEU A 118 6.04 2.21 -8.88
N VAL A 119 4.73 2.01 -8.83
CA VAL A 119 4.06 0.98 -9.61
C VAL A 119 2.98 1.61 -10.47
N TRP A 120 3.03 1.34 -11.77
CA TRP A 120 1.96 1.69 -12.69
C TRP A 120 1.00 0.53 -12.92
N PHE A 121 -0.28 0.78 -12.75
CA PHE A 121 -1.34 -0.04 -13.31
C PHE A 121 -1.84 0.57 -14.61
N THR A 122 -2.13 -0.27 -15.59
CA THR A 122 -2.54 0.18 -16.92
C THR A 122 -3.81 -0.51 -17.38
N ARG A 123 -4.60 0.19 -18.21
CA ARG A 123 -5.90 -0.30 -18.69
C ARG A 123 -5.76 -1.57 -19.53
N GLU A 124 -4.64 -1.75 -20.22
CA GLU A 124 -4.38 -2.94 -21.03
C GLU A 124 -4.38 -4.22 -20.19
N LYS A 125 -3.94 -4.15 -18.92
CA LYS A 125 -3.94 -5.26 -17.97
C LYS A 125 -5.21 -5.33 -17.10
N ARG A 126 -6.21 -4.48 -17.36
CA ARG A 126 -7.41 -4.36 -16.53
C ARG A 126 -8.19 -5.68 -16.40
N ASN A 127 -8.25 -6.48 -17.46
CA ASN A 127 -8.99 -7.76 -17.45
C ASN A 127 -8.29 -8.84 -16.61
N GLU A 128 -7.02 -8.66 -16.24
CA GLU A 128 -6.33 -9.54 -15.28
C GLU A 128 -6.76 -9.27 -13.82
N LEU A 129 -7.55 -8.20 -13.62
CA LEU A 129 -8.13 -7.78 -12.34
C LEU A 129 -9.60 -8.21 -12.21
N ASP A 130 -10.09 -9.14 -13.02
CA ASP A 130 -11.42 -9.74 -12.87
C ASP A 130 -11.43 -10.95 -11.91
#